data_AF-A0A0Q4FQQ4-F1
#
_entry.id   AF-A0A0Q4FQQ4-F1
#
_cell.length_a   1.000
_cell.length_b   1.000
_cell.length_c   1.000
_cell.angle_alpha   90.00
_cell.angle_beta   90.00
_cell.angle_gamma   90.00
#
_symmetry.space_group_name_H-M   'P 1'
#
loop_
_entity.id
_entity.type
_entity.pdbx_description
1 polymer ?
#
loop_
_entity_poly.entity_id
_entity_poly.type
_entity_poly.pdbx_seq_one_letter_code
_entity_poly.pdbx_strand_id
1 'polypeptide(L)'
;MITRRTFGAGAGAAACLAAIPRPALAAGGARPWPYLIGADVSWIPEDEFAGATYFADGVAKDPLVILRDAGFNAIKLRLFVDPARGYSSGKPGGPWCDLPRTIAFAKRIKAAGFHLSLTLHYSDTWADPQHQDKPAAWAALTFAQLVDAVHRHTVDALSAMARAGAAPDLVVIGNETTFGMLWPDGRVPLTIPTGNPQTDAVHMRVPGAGGYDRFAMLLKAGIAGARAATPAARVAVHNHLGRHWPIVRHWMDNLLRRGVTFDATGFSCYQQQAQGDWARTFAEFAKAYPDHGFLALEYSSRKRYVNDLVHAQPHGWGSFIWEPTRHQEAIFTRNGINAGEGPKPDLLSQGINTAEAPGAVTEPNTPADGATPSDDDGGRYDADPAFITLYQTMARDYGLAPVRPNRRR
;
A
#
# COMPACT_ATOMS: atom_id res chain seq x y z
N MET A 1 -19.19 -41.87 -31.54
CA MET A 1 -18.30 -42.97 -31.97
C MET A 1 -16.93 -42.36 -32.29
N ILE A 2 -15.84 -43.12 -32.11
CA ILE A 2 -14.39 -42.75 -32.21
C ILE A 2 -13.82 -42.27 -30.85
N THR A 3 -13.50 -43.12 -29.87
CA THR A 3 -12.39 -44.11 -29.65
C THR A 3 -11.08 -43.54 -29.09
N ARG A 4 -10.73 -44.03 -27.89
CA ARG A 4 -9.41 -43.98 -27.22
C ARG A 4 -8.43 -44.96 -27.86
N ARG A 5 -7.15 -44.55 -27.93
CA ARG A 5 -5.84 -45.28 -28.05
C ARG A 5 -4.98 -44.50 -29.07
N THR A 6 -3.69 -44.23 -28.89
CA THR A 6 -2.62 -44.95 -28.18
C THR A 6 -1.39 -44.05 -28.03
N PHE A 7 -0.54 -44.39 -27.07
CA PHE A 7 0.81 -43.89 -26.81
C PHE A 7 1.71 -43.78 -28.05
N GLY A 8 2.56 -42.75 -28.07
CA GLY A 8 3.78 -42.68 -28.88
C GLY A 8 4.84 -41.92 -28.09
N ALA A 9 5.86 -42.64 -27.63
CA ALA A 9 7.05 -42.10 -27.00
C ALA A 9 7.84 -41.23 -27.99
N GLY A 10 8.29 -40.06 -27.55
CA GLY A 10 9.10 -39.16 -28.36
C GLY A 10 10.10 -38.40 -27.50
N ALA A 11 11.35 -38.84 -27.61
CA ALA A 11 12.63 -38.16 -27.38
C ALA A 11 12.69 -36.89 -26.51
N GLY A 12 13.58 -36.94 -25.52
CA GLY A 12 13.97 -35.80 -24.69
C GLY A 12 14.45 -34.60 -25.51
N ALA A 13 13.72 -33.49 -25.36
CA ALA A 13 14.26 -32.17 -25.63
C ALA A 13 14.86 -31.65 -24.32
N ALA A 14 16.20 -31.62 -24.25
CA ALA A 14 16.88 -30.80 -23.27
C ALA A 14 16.51 -29.35 -23.56
N ALA A 15 15.57 -28.79 -22.78
CA ALA A 15 15.25 -27.39 -22.83
C ALA A 15 16.47 -26.61 -22.33
N CYS A 16 17.28 -26.09 -23.26
CA CYS A 16 18.20 -25.00 -22.97
C CYS A 16 17.35 -23.82 -22.49
N LEU A 17 17.18 -23.71 -21.17
CA LEU A 17 16.75 -22.49 -20.50
C LEU A 17 17.79 -21.43 -20.83
N ALA A 18 17.54 -20.67 -21.90
CA ALA A 18 18.25 -19.43 -22.14
C ALA A 18 18.08 -18.59 -20.86
N ALA A 19 19.19 -18.33 -20.18
CA ALA A 19 19.21 -17.49 -19.00
C ALA A 19 18.68 -16.12 -19.42
N ILE A 20 17.43 -15.82 -19.05
CA ILE A 20 16.86 -14.49 -19.18
C ILE A 20 17.81 -13.58 -18.40
N PRO A 21 18.39 -12.53 -19.01
CA PRO A 21 19.26 -11.63 -18.29
C PRO A 21 18.45 -11.06 -17.12
N ARG A 22 18.88 -11.38 -15.89
CA ARG A 22 18.36 -10.72 -14.69
C ARG A 22 18.57 -9.23 -14.92
N PRO A 23 17.54 -8.38 -14.84
CA PRO A 23 17.78 -6.96 -14.71
C PRO A 23 18.70 -6.80 -13.49
N ALA A 24 19.87 -6.21 -13.70
CA ALA A 24 20.73 -5.84 -12.60
C ALA A 24 19.87 -5.00 -11.64
N LEU A 25 19.83 -5.37 -10.36
CA LEU A 25 19.35 -4.45 -9.33
C LEU A 25 20.05 -3.11 -9.59
N ALA A 26 19.28 -2.03 -9.64
CA ALA A 26 19.90 -0.72 -9.69
C ALA A 26 20.81 -0.63 -8.47
N ALA A 27 22.09 -0.43 -8.70
CA ALA A 27 23.06 -0.34 -7.62
C ALA A 27 22.73 0.90 -6.77
N GLY A 28 22.35 0.68 -5.52
CA GLY A 28 22.14 1.70 -4.49
C GLY A 28 20.67 1.99 -4.13
N GLY A 29 20.41 2.27 -2.84
CA GLY A 29 19.08 2.62 -2.31
C GLY A 29 18.57 4.01 -2.73
N ALA A 30 19.29 4.70 -3.61
CA ALA A 30 18.97 6.03 -4.10
C ALA A 30 17.57 6.10 -4.72
N ARG A 31 16.96 7.30 -4.69
CA ARG A 31 15.64 7.52 -5.27
C ARG A 31 15.64 7.23 -6.77
N PRO A 32 14.77 6.32 -7.26
CA PRO A 32 14.67 6.04 -8.70
C PRO A 32 13.91 7.12 -9.46
N TRP A 33 13.23 8.02 -8.76
CA TRP A 33 12.42 9.12 -9.29
C TRP A 33 12.65 10.39 -8.43
N PRO A 34 12.18 11.58 -8.87
CA PRO A 34 11.98 12.69 -7.95
C PRO A 34 11.17 12.23 -6.73
N TYR A 35 11.35 12.91 -5.60
CA TYR A 35 10.65 12.55 -4.36
C TYR A 35 9.13 12.48 -4.60
N LEU A 36 8.50 11.41 -4.13
CA LEU A 36 7.07 11.20 -4.34
C LEU A 36 6.27 11.84 -3.20
N ILE A 37 5.50 12.87 -3.53
CA ILE A 37 4.37 13.34 -2.73
C ILE A 37 3.15 12.59 -3.24
N GLY A 38 2.80 11.52 -2.54
CA GLY A 38 1.79 10.55 -2.95
C GLY A 38 0.48 10.65 -2.17
N ALA A 39 -0.59 10.14 -2.77
CA ALA A 39 -1.86 9.86 -2.09
C ALA A 39 -2.37 8.46 -2.45
N ASP A 40 -2.83 7.68 -1.46
CA ASP A 40 -3.72 6.55 -1.71
C ASP A 40 -5.13 7.09 -1.89
N VAL A 41 -5.78 6.77 -3.01
CA VAL A 41 -7.11 7.29 -3.37
C VAL A 41 -8.02 6.19 -3.92
N SER A 42 -7.87 4.99 -3.38
CA SER A 42 -8.59 3.81 -3.84
C SER A 42 -10.12 3.92 -3.67
N TRP A 43 -10.59 4.78 -2.77
CA TRP A 43 -12.02 5.05 -2.55
C TRP A 43 -12.64 6.03 -3.55
N ILE A 44 -11.86 6.85 -4.28
CA ILE A 44 -12.43 7.85 -5.21
C ILE A 44 -13.47 7.24 -6.18
N PRO A 45 -13.25 6.08 -6.84
CA PRO A 45 -14.27 5.50 -7.71
C PRO A 45 -15.57 5.11 -7.00
N GLU A 46 -15.48 4.67 -5.74
CA GLU A 46 -16.64 4.33 -4.91
C GLU A 46 -17.38 5.60 -4.46
N ASP A 47 -16.63 6.61 -3.99
CA ASP A 47 -17.15 7.91 -3.57
C ASP A 47 -17.86 8.62 -4.75
N GLU A 48 -17.24 8.65 -5.93
CA GLU A 48 -17.84 9.23 -7.14
C GLU A 48 -19.12 8.48 -7.57
N PHE A 49 -19.17 7.16 -7.39
CA PHE A 49 -20.38 6.38 -7.64
C PHE A 49 -21.50 6.71 -6.65
N ALA A 50 -21.16 6.98 -5.38
CA ALA A 50 -22.09 7.49 -4.38
C ALA A 50 -22.53 8.95 -4.66
N GLY A 51 -21.92 9.64 -5.63
CA GLY A 51 -22.26 11.00 -6.02
C GLY A 51 -21.34 12.07 -5.42
N ALA A 52 -20.13 11.68 -5.00
CA ALA A 52 -19.13 12.64 -4.53
C ALA A 52 -18.68 13.58 -5.66
N THR A 53 -18.57 14.86 -5.34
CA THR A 53 -18.13 15.93 -6.23
C THR A 53 -17.09 16.77 -5.51
N TYR A 54 -15.99 17.07 -6.19
CA TYR A 54 -14.83 17.72 -5.57
C TYR A 54 -14.62 19.12 -6.11
N PHE A 55 -14.21 20.03 -5.23
CA PHE A 55 -14.07 21.45 -5.52
C PHE A 55 -12.74 21.99 -4.98
N ALA A 56 -12.16 22.95 -5.68
CA ALA A 56 -11.08 23.78 -5.18
C ALA A 56 -11.39 25.23 -5.54
N ASP A 57 -11.29 26.14 -4.55
CA ASP A 57 -11.67 27.55 -4.68
C ASP A 57 -13.09 27.75 -5.25
N GLY A 58 -14.03 26.90 -4.81
CA GLY A 58 -15.43 26.91 -5.26
C GLY A 58 -15.68 26.34 -6.66
N VAL A 59 -14.64 25.91 -7.39
CA VAL A 59 -14.75 25.37 -8.75
C VAL A 59 -14.70 23.85 -8.74
N ALA A 60 -15.70 23.20 -9.36
CA ALA A 60 -15.73 21.76 -9.52
C ALA A 60 -14.55 21.28 -10.37
N LYS A 61 -13.81 20.30 -9.88
CA LYS A 61 -12.64 19.71 -10.57
C LYS A 61 -12.57 18.22 -10.30
N ASP A 62 -11.91 17.51 -11.22
CA ASP A 62 -11.46 16.15 -10.98
C ASP A 62 -10.54 16.13 -9.72
N PRO A 63 -10.79 15.27 -8.71
CA PRO A 63 -9.95 15.22 -7.51
C PRO A 63 -8.47 14.95 -7.81
N LEU A 64 -8.14 14.19 -8.86
CA LEU A 64 -6.76 14.00 -9.30
C LEU A 64 -6.13 15.30 -9.82
N VAL A 65 -6.92 16.17 -10.45
CA VAL A 65 -6.47 17.51 -10.85
C VAL A 65 -6.21 18.38 -9.64
N ILE A 66 -7.09 18.34 -8.63
CA ILE A 66 -6.89 19.08 -7.37
C ILE A 66 -5.61 18.65 -6.68
N LEU A 67 -5.39 17.34 -6.52
CA LEU A 67 -4.16 16.78 -5.94
C LEU A 67 -2.92 17.19 -6.74
N ARG A 68 -2.98 17.11 -8.07
CA ARG A 68 -1.88 17.53 -8.94
C ARG A 68 -1.53 19.00 -8.75
N ASP A 69 -2.54 19.87 -8.76
CA ASP A 69 -2.37 21.32 -8.59
C ASP A 69 -1.90 21.68 -7.17
N ALA A 70 -2.15 20.81 -6.19
CA ALA A 70 -1.59 20.89 -4.84
C ALA A 70 -0.13 20.42 -4.75
N GLY A 71 0.43 19.80 -5.80
CA GLY A 71 1.83 19.36 -5.84
C GLY A 71 2.05 17.86 -5.64
N PHE A 72 0.97 17.06 -5.57
CA PHE A 72 1.10 15.60 -5.59
C PHE A 72 1.61 15.14 -6.96
N ASN A 73 2.48 14.13 -6.96
CA ASN A 73 3.06 13.54 -8.17
C ASN A 73 2.99 12.01 -8.21
N ALA A 74 2.46 11.38 -7.15
CA ALA A 74 2.20 9.95 -7.12
C ALA A 74 0.79 9.62 -6.61
N ILE A 75 0.26 8.49 -7.07
CA ILE A 75 -0.98 7.90 -6.59
C ILE A 75 -0.73 6.43 -6.24
N LYS A 76 -1.25 5.98 -5.12
CA LYS A 76 -1.30 4.58 -4.69
C LYS A 76 -2.72 4.05 -4.84
N LEU A 77 -2.83 2.81 -5.29
CA LEU A 77 -4.07 2.04 -5.30
C LEU A 77 -3.89 0.70 -4.59
N ARG A 78 -4.95 0.20 -3.97
CA ARG A 78 -5.04 -1.18 -3.45
C ARG A 78 -5.78 -2.10 -4.40
N LEU A 79 -5.40 -3.38 -4.41
CA LEU A 79 -6.09 -4.44 -5.15
C LEU A 79 -6.41 -5.62 -4.23
N PHE A 80 -7.68 -6.02 -4.21
CA PHE A 80 -8.16 -7.23 -3.55
C PHE A 80 -8.27 -8.40 -4.54
N VAL A 81 -8.29 -9.62 -4.03
CA VAL A 81 -8.35 -10.85 -4.84
C VAL A 81 -9.75 -11.07 -5.39
N ASP A 82 -10.75 -11.22 -4.52
CA ASP A 82 -12.17 -11.28 -4.86
C ASP A 82 -13.00 -10.39 -3.92
N PRO A 83 -12.99 -9.06 -4.12
CA PRO A 83 -13.70 -8.14 -3.24
C PRO A 83 -15.21 -8.33 -3.21
N ALA A 84 -15.83 -8.99 -4.18
CA ALA A 84 -17.25 -9.32 -4.13
C ALA A 84 -17.59 -10.28 -2.97
N ARG A 85 -16.61 -11.07 -2.51
CA ARG A 85 -16.73 -11.98 -1.36
C ARG A 85 -16.20 -11.38 -0.05
N GLY A 86 -15.71 -10.15 -0.08
CA GLY A 86 -15.13 -9.47 1.07
C GLY A 86 -15.53 -8.00 1.10
N TYR A 87 -14.58 -7.10 0.83
CA TYR A 87 -14.75 -5.64 1.00
C TYR A 87 -16.01 -5.06 0.35
N SER A 88 -16.38 -5.57 -0.82
CA SER A 88 -17.52 -5.10 -1.61
C SER A 88 -18.75 -5.99 -1.54
N SER A 89 -18.77 -6.95 -0.61
CA SER A 89 -19.97 -7.76 -0.36
C SER A 89 -21.13 -6.84 0.04
N GLY A 90 -22.22 -6.88 -0.73
CA GLY A 90 -23.41 -6.06 -0.51
C GLY A 90 -23.28 -4.58 -0.89
N LYS A 91 -22.10 -4.12 -1.37
CA LYS A 91 -21.92 -2.72 -1.80
C LYS A 91 -22.47 -2.48 -3.21
N PRO A 92 -23.25 -1.40 -3.44
CA PRO A 92 -23.73 -1.05 -4.77
C PRO A 92 -22.57 -0.58 -5.65
N GLY A 93 -22.72 -0.71 -6.98
CA GLY A 93 -21.74 -0.21 -7.96
C GLY A 93 -20.40 -0.94 -8.03
N GLY A 94 -20.14 -1.86 -7.09
CA GLY A 94 -18.92 -2.66 -7.00
C GLY A 94 -18.91 -3.92 -7.90
N PRO A 95 -17.95 -4.84 -7.68
CA PRO A 95 -17.03 -4.83 -6.55
C PRO A 95 -15.92 -3.78 -6.71
N TRP A 96 -15.70 -2.98 -5.67
CA TRP A 96 -14.67 -1.95 -5.58
C TRP A 96 -13.30 -2.55 -5.28
N CYS A 97 -12.24 -1.89 -5.72
CA CYS A 97 -10.86 -2.40 -5.66
C CYS A 97 -10.67 -3.78 -6.32
N ASP A 98 -11.53 -4.14 -7.29
CA ASP A 98 -11.32 -5.27 -8.20
C ASP A 98 -10.36 -4.89 -9.33
N LEU A 99 -9.87 -5.89 -10.07
CA LEU A 99 -8.91 -5.65 -11.15
C LEU A 99 -9.50 -4.79 -12.30
N PRO A 100 -10.73 -5.04 -12.80
CA PRO A 100 -11.33 -4.20 -13.84
C PRO A 100 -11.45 -2.71 -13.46
N ARG A 101 -11.98 -2.36 -12.28
CA ARG A 101 -12.11 -0.96 -11.85
C ARG A 101 -10.76 -0.35 -11.52
N THR A 102 -9.85 -1.12 -10.91
CA THR A 102 -8.46 -0.68 -10.69
C THR A 102 -7.78 -0.33 -12.01
N ILE A 103 -7.94 -1.12 -13.07
CA ILE A 103 -7.41 -0.81 -14.41
C ILE A 103 -8.04 0.48 -14.96
N ALA A 104 -9.36 0.64 -14.84
CA ALA A 104 -10.06 1.82 -15.34
C ALA A 104 -9.56 3.11 -14.66
N PHE A 105 -9.43 3.09 -13.33
CA PHE A 105 -8.96 4.24 -12.57
C PHE A 105 -7.45 4.48 -12.75
N ALA A 106 -6.63 3.43 -12.82
CA ALA A 106 -5.20 3.52 -13.12
C ALA A 106 -4.93 4.21 -14.47
N LYS A 107 -5.79 3.99 -15.49
CA LYS A 107 -5.70 4.74 -16.76
C LYS A 107 -5.93 6.23 -16.58
N ARG A 108 -6.94 6.62 -15.78
CA ARG A 108 -7.23 8.03 -15.46
C ARG A 108 -6.04 8.67 -14.72
N ILE A 109 -5.45 7.96 -13.76
CA ILE A 109 -4.24 8.38 -13.03
C ILE A 109 -3.05 8.59 -13.97
N LYS A 110 -2.76 7.62 -14.84
CA LYS A 110 -1.66 7.71 -15.83
C LYS A 110 -1.89 8.82 -16.85
N ALA A 111 -3.12 9.04 -17.29
CA ALA A 111 -3.48 10.14 -18.19
C ALA A 111 -3.23 11.51 -17.53
N ALA A 112 -3.49 11.62 -16.22
CA ALA A 112 -3.19 12.80 -15.43
C ALA A 112 -1.68 13.00 -15.15
N GLY A 113 -0.83 12.04 -15.52
CA GLY A 113 0.63 12.15 -15.47
C GLY A 113 1.28 11.68 -14.16
N PHE A 114 0.51 11.05 -13.27
CA PHE A 114 1.01 10.57 -11.99
C PHE A 114 1.88 9.32 -12.12
N HIS A 115 2.87 9.23 -11.23
CA HIS A 115 3.48 7.95 -10.86
C HIS A 115 2.43 7.07 -10.18
N LEU A 116 2.32 5.80 -10.57
CA LEU A 116 1.33 4.85 -10.03
C LEU A 116 2.01 3.78 -9.17
N SER A 117 1.61 3.70 -7.91
CA SER A 117 1.91 2.59 -7.00
C SER A 117 0.71 1.66 -6.88
N LEU A 118 0.92 0.35 -6.89
CA LEU A 118 -0.12 -0.64 -6.67
C LEU A 118 0.26 -1.56 -5.50
N THR A 119 -0.59 -1.62 -4.47
CA THR A 119 -0.47 -2.58 -3.37
C THR A 119 -1.39 -3.78 -3.59
N LEU A 120 -0.79 -4.96 -3.68
CA LEU A 120 -1.52 -6.23 -3.72
C LEU A 120 -1.78 -6.70 -2.29
N HIS A 121 -3.04 -6.71 -1.85
CA HIS A 121 -3.38 -7.09 -0.48
C HIS A 121 -3.31 -8.60 -0.23
N TYR A 122 -3.51 -9.42 -1.27
CA TYR A 122 -3.65 -10.87 -1.14
C TYR A 122 -4.76 -11.28 -0.15
N SER A 123 -5.87 -10.54 -0.14
CA SER A 123 -7.09 -10.80 0.63
C SER A 123 -8.30 -10.38 -0.21
N ASP A 124 -9.48 -10.89 0.12
CA ASP A 124 -10.77 -10.45 -0.45
C ASP A 124 -11.25 -9.15 0.20
N THR A 125 -10.60 -8.72 1.29
CA THR A 125 -10.91 -7.49 2.01
C THR A 125 -9.62 -6.85 2.54
N TRP A 126 -9.74 -5.89 3.46
CA TRP A 126 -8.62 -5.27 4.14
C TRP A 126 -7.61 -6.31 4.64
N ALA A 127 -6.34 -5.97 4.44
CA ALA A 127 -5.21 -6.69 4.99
C ALA A 127 -4.40 -5.65 5.76
N ASP A 128 -4.27 -5.85 7.06
CA ASP A 128 -3.75 -4.91 8.04
C ASP A 128 -3.01 -5.70 9.15
N PRO A 129 -2.49 -5.06 10.20
CA PRO A 129 -1.77 -5.74 11.27
C PRO A 129 -2.65 -6.72 12.06
N GLN A 130 -3.97 -6.55 12.09
CA GLN A 130 -4.92 -7.39 12.82
C GLN A 130 -5.54 -8.47 11.92
N HIS A 131 -5.61 -8.25 10.60
CA HIS A 131 -6.25 -9.13 9.63
C HIS A 131 -5.33 -9.39 8.43
N GLN A 132 -4.99 -10.66 8.18
CA GLN A 132 -4.26 -11.07 6.96
C GLN A 132 -4.89 -12.36 6.40
N ASP A 133 -6.22 -12.39 6.38
CA ASP A 133 -6.99 -13.56 5.99
C ASP A 133 -6.70 -13.95 4.54
N LYS A 134 -6.70 -15.27 4.30
CA LYS A 134 -6.62 -15.79 2.95
C LYS A 134 -7.90 -15.44 2.20
N PRO A 135 -7.82 -15.13 0.90
CA PRO A 135 -8.98 -15.14 0.02
C PRO A 135 -9.77 -16.44 0.17
N ALA A 136 -11.10 -16.36 0.07
CA ALA A 136 -11.97 -17.52 0.26
C ALA A 136 -11.59 -18.68 -0.68
N ALA A 137 -11.19 -18.35 -1.92
CA ALA A 137 -10.73 -19.32 -2.91
C ALA A 137 -9.41 -20.04 -2.53
N TRP A 138 -8.63 -19.48 -1.61
CA TRP A 138 -7.32 -19.98 -1.19
C TRP A 138 -7.35 -20.68 0.18
N ALA A 139 -8.48 -20.66 0.88
CA ALA A 139 -8.60 -21.13 2.26
C ALA A 139 -8.11 -22.58 2.45
N ALA A 140 -8.47 -23.47 1.52
CA ALA A 140 -8.16 -24.90 1.57
C ALA A 140 -6.87 -25.31 0.82
N LEU A 141 -6.11 -24.36 0.28
CA LEU A 141 -4.88 -24.68 -0.44
C LEU A 141 -3.82 -25.20 0.53
N THR A 142 -3.07 -26.21 0.09
CA THR A 142 -1.81 -26.56 0.74
C THR A 142 -0.83 -25.40 0.62
N PHE A 143 0.21 -25.36 1.45
CA PHE A 143 1.17 -24.26 1.39
C PHE A 143 1.84 -24.09 0.03
N ALA A 144 2.21 -25.19 -0.62
CA ALA A 144 2.81 -25.14 -1.95
C ALA A 144 1.85 -24.54 -2.99
N GLN A 145 0.57 -24.91 -2.93
CA GLN A 145 -0.47 -24.33 -3.79
C GLN A 145 -0.75 -22.87 -3.45
N LEU A 146 -0.63 -22.47 -2.18
CA LEU A 146 -0.78 -21.07 -1.76
C LEU A 146 0.35 -20.19 -2.32
N VAL A 147 1.60 -20.67 -2.28
CA VAL A 147 2.75 -19.99 -2.89
C VAL A 147 2.55 -19.83 -4.41
N ASP A 148 2.07 -20.87 -5.08
CA ASP A 148 1.72 -20.80 -6.51
C ASP A 148 0.56 -19.83 -6.80
N ALA A 149 -0.47 -19.83 -5.95
CA ALA A 149 -1.61 -18.91 -6.08
C ALA A 149 -1.19 -17.45 -5.94
N VAL A 150 -0.30 -17.13 -4.99
CA VAL A 150 0.31 -15.80 -4.84
C VAL A 150 1.03 -15.40 -6.13
N HIS A 151 1.93 -16.24 -6.64
CA HIS A 151 2.67 -15.95 -7.86
C HIS A 151 1.72 -15.71 -9.05
N ARG A 152 0.76 -16.62 -9.28
CA ARG A 152 -0.19 -16.51 -10.40
C ARG A 152 -1.05 -15.26 -10.30
N HIS A 153 -1.63 -14.98 -9.13
CA HIS A 153 -2.43 -13.77 -8.94
C HIS A 153 -1.63 -12.51 -9.27
N THR A 154 -0.38 -12.42 -8.80
CA THR A 154 0.49 -11.28 -9.09
C THR A 154 0.78 -11.15 -10.59
N VAL A 155 1.14 -12.24 -11.27
CA VAL A 155 1.41 -12.24 -12.72
C VAL A 155 0.17 -11.82 -13.48
N ASP A 156 -0.98 -12.42 -13.18
CA ASP A 156 -2.23 -12.20 -13.92
C ASP A 156 -2.71 -10.76 -13.80
N ALA A 157 -2.75 -10.23 -12.57
CA ALA A 157 -3.18 -8.86 -12.30
C ALA A 157 -2.26 -7.83 -12.98
N LEU A 158 -0.95 -7.94 -12.78
CA LEU A 158 0.00 -6.98 -13.32
C LEU A 158 0.14 -7.08 -14.84
N SER A 159 0.04 -8.28 -15.41
CA SER A 159 0.03 -8.47 -16.87
C SER A 159 -1.23 -7.88 -17.50
N ALA A 160 -2.40 -8.01 -16.83
CA ALA A 160 -3.63 -7.39 -17.30
C ALA A 160 -3.54 -5.85 -17.27
N MET A 161 -3.01 -5.28 -16.19
CA MET A 161 -2.75 -3.84 -16.11
C MET A 161 -1.77 -3.37 -17.18
N ALA A 162 -0.66 -4.09 -17.39
CA ALA A 162 0.33 -3.77 -18.41
C ALA A 162 -0.26 -3.80 -19.84
N ARG A 163 -1.00 -4.86 -20.20
CA ARG A 163 -1.69 -4.96 -21.50
C ARG A 163 -2.70 -3.82 -21.71
N ALA A 164 -3.32 -3.35 -20.63
CA ALA A 164 -4.26 -2.24 -20.68
C ALA A 164 -3.57 -0.86 -20.73
N GLY A 165 -2.24 -0.77 -20.76
CA GLY A 165 -1.51 0.50 -20.72
C GLY A 165 -1.52 1.19 -19.35
N ALA A 166 -1.75 0.41 -18.28
CA ALA A 166 -1.92 0.88 -16.91
C ALA A 166 -0.91 0.23 -15.93
N ALA A 167 0.25 -0.22 -16.42
CA ALA A 167 1.28 -0.83 -15.57
C ALA A 167 1.69 0.12 -14.43
N PRO A 168 1.79 -0.37 -13.17
CA PRO A 168 2.33 0.43 -12.07
C PRO A 168 3.83 0.67 -12.23
N ASP A 169 4.31 1.77 -11.67
CA ASP A 169 5.73 2.13 -11.57
C ASP A 169 6.36 1.55 -10.28
N LEU A 170 5.54 1.38 -9.23
CA LEU A 170 5.88 0.71 -7.97
C LEU A 170 4.83 -0.36 -7.65
N VAL A 171 5.28 -1.57 -7.31
CA VAL A 171 4.41 -2.66 -6.83
C VAL A 171 4.76 -2.96 -5.38
N VAL A 172 3.76 -2.95 -4.50
CA VAL A 172 3.91 -3.33 -3.10
C VAL A 172 3.33 -4.73 -2.90
N ILE A 173 4.18 -5.66 -2.44
CA ILE A 173 3.81 -7.06 -2.20
C ILE A 173 3.34 -7.20 -0.76
N GLY A 174 2.01 -7.27 -0.58
CA GLY A 174 1.35 -7.34 0.72
C GLY A 174 1.17 -5.96 1.35
N ASN A 175 0.13 -5.83 2.17
CA ASN A 175 -0.10 -4.62 2.96
C ASN A 175 0.20 -4.87 4.44
N GLU A 176 1.01 -4.00 5.05
CA GLU A 176 1.26 -3.99 6.50
C GLU A 176 1.67 -5.35 7.12
N THR A 177 2.45 -6.12 6.36
CA THR A 177 2.86 -7.52 6.62
C THR A 177 3.89 -7.70 7.72
N THR A 178 3.94 -6.82 8.71
CA THR A 178 4.87 -6.90 9.85
C THR A 178 4.73 -8.21 10.61
N PHE A 179 3.49 -8.73 10.70
CA PHE A 179 3.19 -10.02 11.31
C PHE A 179 2.95 -11.11 10.26
N GLY A 180 3.50 -10.92 9.07
CA GLY A 180 3.38 -11.84 7.95
C GLY A 180 2.12 -11.59 7.13
N MET A 181 1.82 -12.50 6.21
CA MET A 181 0.65 -12.42 5.32
C MET A 181 -0.03 -13.79 5.21
N LEU A 182 -1.29 -13.84 4.75
CA LEU A 182 -2.03 -15.09 4.48
C LEU A 182 -1.98 -16.05 5.68
N TRP A 183 -2.57 -15.63 6.80
CA TRP A 183 -2.49 -16.39 8.05
C TRP A 183 -3.33 -17.68 8.00
N PRO A 184 -2.93 -18.73 8.76
CA PRO A 184 -1.73 -18.82 9.60
C PRO A 184 -0.45 -19.17 8.82
N ASP A 185 -0.58 -19.53 7.54
CA ASP A 185 0.49 -20.09 6.71
C ASP A 185 1.74 -19.20 6.61
N GLY A 186 1.55 -17.88 6.49
CA GLY A 186 2.65 -16.90 6.50
C GLY A 186 2.72 -16.03 7.76
N ARG A 187 1.99 -16.36 8.83
CA ARG A 187 1.97 -15.60 10.10
C ARG A 187 3.35 -15.64 10.76
N VAL A 188 3.82 -14.49 11.26
CA VAL A 188 5.01 -14.40 12.12
C VAL A 188 4.66 -13.78 13.48
N PRO A 189 5.12 -14.37 14.60
CA PRO A 189 4.94 -13.77 15.92
C PRO A 189 5.92 -12.62 16.15
N LEU A 190 5.51 -11.66 16.97
CA LEU A 190 6.42 -10.66 17.53
C LEU A 190 7.34 -11.28 18.56
N THR A 191 8.61 -10.91 18.48
CA THR A 191 9.65 -11.26 19.47
C THR A 191 10.06 -10.06 20.32
N ILE A 192 9.58 -8.86 19.97
CA ILE A 192 9.88 -7.60 20.62
C ILE A 192 8.53 -6.91 20.89
N PRO A 193 8.23 -6.51 22.15
CA PRO A 193 7.03 -5.74 22.46
C PRO A 193 7.00 -4.43 21.70
N THR A 194 5.83 -4.06 21.18
CA THR A 194 5.62 -2.81 20.44
C THR A 194 5.45 -1.60 21.35
N GLY A 195 5.16 -1.82 22.64
CA GLY A 195 4.73 -0.78 23.58
C GLY A 195 3.23 -0.48 23.51
N ASN A 196 2.49 -1.10 22.59
CA ASN A 196 1.03 -1.11 22.57
C ASN A 196 0.54 -2.46 23.15
N PRO A 197 -0.05 -2.49 24.36
CA PRO A 197 -0.47 -3.74 25.00
C PRO A 197 -1.50 -4.55 24.20
N GLN A 198 -2.36 -3.89 23.41
CA GLN A 198 -3.37 -4.58 22.59
C GLN A 198 -2.70 -5.35 21.45
N THR A 199 -1.77 -4.71 20.76
CA THR A 199 -0.93 -5.33 19.73
C THR A 199 -0.11 -6.48 20.34
N ASP A 200 0.55 -6.24 21.46
CA ASP A 200 1.43 -7.25 22.08
C ASP A 200 0.65 -8.51 22.53
N ALA A 201 -0.57 -8.35 23.03
CA ALA A 201 -1.43 -9.46 23.45
C ALA A 201 -1.80 -10.41 22.30
N VAL A 202 -2.01 -9.88 21.09
CA VAL A 202 -2.45 -10.65 19.91
C VAL A 202 -1.27 -11.23 19.12
N HIS A 203 -0.14 -10.51 19.08
CA HIS A 203 0.92 -10.80 18.12
C HIS A 203 2.13 -11.53 18.69
N MET A 204 2.34 -11.56 20.02
CA MET A 204 3.53 -12.23 20.60
C MET A 204 3.38 -13.75 20.77
N ARG A 205 2.18 -14.26 21.02
CA ARG A 205 1.92 -15.68 21.30
C ARG A 205 0.97 -16.29 20.28
N VAL A 206 1.50 -16.64 19.12
CA VAL A 206 0.68 -17.13 18.00
C VAL A 206 1.00 -18.60 17.67
N PRO A 207 0.30 -19.57 18.29
CA PRO A 207 0.52 -20.98 17.99
C PRO A 207 0.14 -21.29 16.53
N GLY A 208 0.89 -22.19 15.90
CA GLY A 208 0.66 -22.57 14.51
C GLY A 208 1.13 -21.55 13.46
N ALA A 209 1.80 -20.48 13.88
CA ALA A 209 2.38 -19.49 12.98
C ALA A 209 3.41 -20.14 12.03
N GLY A 210 3.27 -19.87 10.72
CA GLY A 210 4.17 -20.43 9.71
C GLY A 210 5.61 -19.94 9.79
N GLY A 211 5.86 -18.82 10.45
CA GLY A 211 7.18 -18.26 10.68
C GLY A 211 7.80 -17.61 9.44
N TYR A 212 8.99 -17.04 9.63
CA TYR A 212 9.65 -16.25 8.58
C TYR A 212 10.01 -17.06 7.33
N ASP A 213 10.21 -18.38 7.43
CA ASP A 213 10.53 -19.22 6.25
C ASP A 213 9.36 -19.25 5.27
N ARG A 214 8.15 -19.52 5.77
CA ARG A 214 6.93 -19.56 4.96
C ARG A 214 6.52 -18.17 4.49
N PHE A 215 6.65 -17.16 5.36
CA PHE A 215 6.44 -15.77 4.97
C PHE A 215 7.37 -15.34 3.83
N ALA A 216 8.67 -15.65 3.93
CA ALA A 216 9.64 -15.34 2.88
C ALA A 216 9.32 -16.04 1.55
N MET A 217 8.81 -17.27 1.58
CA MET A 217 8.38 -17.98 0.36
C MET A 217 7.19 -17.29 -0.34
N LEU A 218 6.21 -16.81 0.43
CA LEU A 218 5.07 -16.07 -0.11
C LEU A 218 5.50 -14.73 -0.70
N LEU A 219 6.34 -13.96 0.01
CA LEU A 219 6.88 -12.71 -0.53
C LEU A 219 7.68 -12.93 -1.81
N LYS A 220 8.56 -13.95 -1.85
CA LYS A 220 9.32 -14.30 -3.05
C LYS A 220 8.42 -14.64 -4.24
N ALA A 221 7.31 -15.35 -4.01
CA ALA A 221 6.36 -15.65 -5.07
C ALA A 221 5.73 -14.38 -5.65
N GLY A 222 5.26 -13.47 -4.80
CA GLY A 222 4.71 -12.19 -5.24
C GLY A 222 5.76 -11.33 -5.97
N ILE A 223 6.97 -11.20 -5.41
CA ILE A 223 8.08 -10.46 -6.02
C ILE A 223 8.46 -11.04 -7.39
N ALA A 224 8.57 -12.36 -7.50
CA ALA A 224 8.87 -13.02 -8.76
C ALA A 224 7.79 -12.77 -9.82
N GLY A 225 6.52 -12.84 -9.43
CA GLY A 225 5.40 -12.52 -10.32
C GLY A 225 5.42 -11.07 -10.79
N ALA A 226 5.74 -10.12 -9.89
CA ALA A 226 5.83 -8.71 -10.24
C ALA A 226 6.97 -8.41 -11.19
N ARG A 227 8.15 -9.00 -10.96
CA ARG A 227 9.30 -8.86 -11.87
C ARG A 227 9.05 -9.49 -13.24
N ALA A 228 8.28 -10.57 -13.31
CA ALA A 228 7.92 -11.22 -14.58
C ALA A 228 6.93 -10.37 -15.40
N ALA A 229 5.88 -9.85 -14.76
CA ALA A 229 4.80 -9.14 -15.44
C ALA A 229 5.12 -7.66 -15.73
N THR A 230 5.87 -7.01 -14.84
CA THR A 230 6.22 -5.58 -14.92
C THR A 230 7.71 -5.38 -14.59
N PRO A 231 8.64 -5.81 -15.47
CA PRO A 231 10.08 -5.78 -15.19
C PRO A 231 10.67 -4.37 -14.98
N ALA A 232 9.96 -3.32 -15.42
CA ALA A 232 10.36 -1.93 -15.21
C ALA A 232 9.88 -1.36 -13.86
N ALA A 233 8.91 -1.99 -13.20
CA ALA A 233 8.40 -1.53 -11.92
C ALA A 233 9.39 -1.85 -10.80
N ARG A 234 9.52 -0.93 -9.83
CA ARG A 234 10.17 -1.24 -8.56
C ARG A 234 9.24 -2.07 -7.69
N VAL A 235 9.82 -2.90 -6.82
CA VAL A 235 9.07 -3.76 -5.91
C VAL A 235 9.38 -3.39 -4.47
N ALA A 236 8.34 -3.14 -3.68
CA ALA A 236 8.45 -2.87 -2.25
C ALA A 236 7.68 -3.90 -1.41
N VAL A 237 8.03 -3.97 -0.13
CA VAL A 237 7.30 -4.71 0.91
C VAL A 237 6.92 -3.76 2.04
N HIS A 238 5.81 -4.01 2.74
CA HIS A 238 5.20 -3.03 3.66
C HIS A 238 5.22 -3.51 5.12
N ASN A 239 5.71 -2.67 6.03
CA ASN A 239 5.72 -2.86 7.49
C ASN A 239 5.02 -1.70 8.20
N HIS A 240 3.99 -1.94 9.02
CA HIS A 240 3.22 -0.86 9.67
C HIS A 240 3.94 -0.17 10.84
N LEU A 241 4.98 -0.77 11.42
CA LEU A 241 5.65 -0.24 12.62
C LEU A 241 6.82 0.69 12.26
N GLY A 242 6.58 1.69 11.41
CA GLY A 242 7.58 2.68 11.02
C GLY A 242 8.21 3.46 12.18
N ARG A 243 7.56 3.47 13.35
CA ARG A 243 8.07 4.06 14.60
C ARG A 243 9.07 3.16 15.36
N HIS A 244 9.13 1.86 15.08
CA HIS A 244 9.77 0.90 15.98
C HIS A 244 11.03 0.24 15.38
N TRP A 245 12.14 0.99 15.37
CA TRP A 245 13.41 0.53 14.79
C TRP A 245 13.84 -0.91 15.14
N PRO A 246 13.84 -1.36 16.42
CA PRO A 246 14.23 -2.73 16.72
C PRO A 246 13.38 -3.81 16.01
N ILE A 247 12.08 -3.56 15.81
CA ILE A 247 11.18 -4.48 15.11
C ILE A 247 11.42 -4.41 13.61
N VAL A 248 11.55 -3.20 13.07
CA VAL A 248 11.89 -3.00 11.65
C VAL A 248 13.18 -3.72 11.29
N ARG A 249 14.25 -3.55 12.08
CA ARG A 249 15.53 -4.23 11.89
C ARG A 249 15.39 -5.75 11.97
N HIS A 250 14.71 -6.26 13.00
CA HIS A 250 14.49 -7.70 13.16
C HIS A 250 13.74 -8.29 11.97
N TRP A 251 12.71 -7.61 11.48
CA TRP A 251 11.92 -8.02 10.33
C TRP A 251 12.75 -8.02 9.05
N MET A 252 13.45 -6.92 8.76
CA MET A 252 14.34 -6.78 7.60
C MET A 252 15.43 -7.85 7.58
N ASP A 253 16.15 -8.04 8.68
CA ASP A 253 17.25 -9.02 8.77
C ASP A 253 16.75 -10.45 8.51
N ASN A 254 15.55 -10.78 9.00
CA ASN A 254 14.96 -12.10 8.76
C ASN A 254 14.56 -12.32 7.30
N LEU A 255 14.06 -11.29 6.61
CA LEU A 255 13.72 -11.36 5.19
C LEU A 255 14.98 -11.46 4.32
N LEU A 256 15.96 -10.61 4.56
CA LEU A 256 17.20 -10.57 3.79
C LEU A 256 18.03 -11.85 3.97
N ARG A 257 18.14 -12.38 5.19
CA ARG A 257 18.82 -13.67 5.45
C ARG A 257 18.19 -14.83 4.69
N ARG A 258 16.89 -14.74 4.41
CA ARG A 258 16.15 -15.74 3.63
C ARG A 258 16.22 -15.47 2.13
N GLY A 259 16.93 -14.44 1.68
CA GLY A 259 17.08 -14.09 0.27
C GLY A 259 15.80 -13.52 -0.34
N VAL A 260 14.94 -12.86 0.45
CA VAL A 260 13.87 -12.04 -0.11
C VAL A 260 14.52 -10.77 -0.64
N THR A 261 14.41 -10.52 -1.95
CA THR A 261 15.09 -9.40 -2.62
C THR A 261 14.06 -8.44 -3.22
N PHE A 262 14.01 -7.23 -2.70
CA PHE A 262 13.09 -6.16 -3.12
C PHE A 262 13.85 -4.83 -3.17
N ASP A 263 13.27 -3.80 -3.77
CA ASP A 263 13.94 -2.52 -4.01
C ASP A 263 13.72 -1.51 -2.87
N ALA A 264 12.58 -1.56 -2.17
CA ALA A 264 12.30 -0.67 -1.04
C ALA A 264 11.41 -1.26 0.06
N THR A 265 11.47 -0.65 1.25
CA THR A 265 10.56 -0.94 2.37
C THR A 265 9.59 0.21 2.59
N GLY A 266 8.30 -0.08 2.60
CA GLY A 266 7.27 0.86 3.02
C GLY A 266 7.02 0.83 4.52
N PHE A 267 6.68 1.99 5.07
CA PHE A 267 6.30 2.17 6.47
C PHE A 267 4.95 2.87 6.63
N SER A 268 4.12 2.38 7.55
CA SER A 268 3.00 3.18 8.07
C SER A 268 3.47 4.10 9.20
N CYS A 269 2.94 5.32 9.20
CA CYS A 269 3.34 6.43 10.06
C CYS A 269 2.10 7.15 10.61
N TYR A 270 1.30 6.43 11.38
CA TYR A 270 0.06 6.96 11.99
C TYR A 270 0.25 7.45 13.44
N GLN A 271 1.13 6.80 14.19
CA GLN A 271 1.38 7.13 15.60
C GLN A 271 2.82 6.79 16.00
N GLN A 272 3.33 7.46 17.04
CA GLN A 272 4.62 7.18 17.68
C GLN A 272 4.43 6.83 19.16
N GLN A 273 5.41 6.16 19.77
CA GLN A 273 5.44 6.01 21.22
C GLN A 273 5.99 7.29 21.86
N ALA A 274 7.03 7.87 21.25
CA ALA A 274 7.61 9.15 21.63
C ALA A 274 7.96 9.98 20.39
N GLN A 275 7.97 11.30 20.54
CA GLN A 275 8.41 12.20 19.48
C GLN A 275 9.82 11.82 18.99
N GLY A 276 9.97 11.64 17.68
CA GLY A 276 11.25 11.34 17.04
C GLY A 276 11.48 9.86 16.74
N ASP A 277 10.53 8.99 17.07
CA ASP A 277 10.59 7.57 16.73
C ASP A 277 10.73 7.30 15.22
N TRP A 278 9.98 8.03 14.38
CA TRP A 278 10.11 7.93 12.92
C TRP A 278 11.47 8.45 12.46
N ALA A 279 11.92 9.59 12.98
CA ALA A 279 13.22 10.17 12.65
C ALA A 279 14.37 9.20 12.95
N ARG A 280 14.34 8.58 14.14
CA ARG A 280 15.28 7.53 14.54
C ARG A 280 15.20 6.33 13.58
N THR A 281 14.01 5.81 13.31
CA THR A 281 13.85 4.62 12.47
C THR A 281 14.36 4.86 11.05
N PHE A 282 14.06 6.00 10.44
CA PHE A 282 14.52 6.31 9.08
C PHE A 282 16.03 6.55 9.01
N ALA A 283 16.60 7.25 9.99
CA ALA A 283 18.05 7.47 10.05
C ALA A 283 18.81 6.15 10.25
N GLU A 284 18.33 5.26 11.13
CA GLU A 284 18.96 3.97 11.36
C GLU A 284 18.75 2.99 10.20
N PHE A 285 17.59 3.01 9.55
CA PHE A 285 17.32 2.23 8.35
C PHE A 285 18.28 2.59 7.22
N ALA A 286 18.45 3.89 6.95
CA ALA A 286 19.35 4.36 5.89
C ALA A 286 20.81 3.95 6.13
N LYS A 287 21.25 3.86 7.40
CA LYS A 287 22.59 3.37 7.77
C LYS A 287 22.72 1.86 7.64
N ALA A 288 21.73 1.10 8.11
CA ALA A 288 21.79 -0.36 8.16
C ALA A 288 21.58 -1.01 6.78
N TYR A 289 20.78 -0.38 5.91
CA TYR A 289 20.40 -0.90 4.60
C TYR A 289 20.65 0.13 3.50
N PRO A 290 21.91 0.54 3.24
CA PRO A 290 22.24 1.60 2.28
C PRO A 290 21.86 1.25 0.83
N ASP A 291 21.67 -0.03 0.51
CA ASP A 291 21.25 -0.48 -0.81
C ASP A 291 19.72 -0.60 -0.97
N HIS A 292 18.93 -0.22 0.04
CA HIS A 292 17.48 -0.32 0.01
C HIS A 292 16.83 1.06 0.13
N GLY A 293 15.85 1.31 -0.74
CA GLY A 293 14.96 2.45 -0.59
C GLY A 293 13.99 2.29 0.59
N PHE A 294 13.37 3.37 1.02
CA PHE A 294 12.20 3.30 1.87
C PHE A 294 11.19 4.40 1.59
N LEU A 295 9.94 4.20 2.01
CA LEU A 295 8.84 5.15 1.86
C LEU A 295 8.01 5.21 3.14
N ALA A 296 7.41 6.35 3.45
CA ALA A 296 6.23 6.36 4.31
C ALA A 296 5.01 6.02 3.44
N LEU A 297 4.68 4.74 3.26
CA LEU A 297 3.61 4.30 2.36
C LEU A 297 2.22 4.68 2.85
N GLU A 298 2.09 4.96 4.14
CA GLU A 298 0.82 5.35 4.76
C GLU A 298 1.06 6.33 5.90
N TYR A 299 0.36 7.45 5.87
CA TYR A 299 0.24 8.41 6.97
C TYR A 299 -1.07 9.18 6.80
N SER A 300 -1.49 9.95 7.82
CA SER A 300 -2.62 10.89 7.66
C SER A 300 -2.30 12.26 8.24
N SER A 301 -1.86 12.30 9.50
CA SER A 301 -1.49 13.54 10.20
C SER A 301 -0.02 13.90 10.00
N ARG A 302 0.40 15.07 10.54
CA ARG A 302 1.83 15.48 10.63
C ARG A 302 2.50 15.52 9.25
N LYS A 303 1.72 15.92 8.24
CA LYS A 303 2.01 15.82 6.81
C LYS A 303 3.42 16.32 6.45
N ARG A 304 3.74 17.55 6.85
CA ARG A 304 5.06 18.16 6.62
C ARG A 304 6.18 17.43 7.35
N TYR A 305 5.97 17.10 8.62
CA TYR A 305 6.97 16.44 9.45
C TYR A 305 7.39 15.08 8.88
N VAL A 306 6.42 14.22 8.52
CA VAL A 306 6.72 12.91 7.93
C VAL A 306 7.46 13.08 6.60
N ASN A 307 6.96 13.96 5.72
CA ASN A 307 7.59 14.19 4.43
C ASN A 307 9.02 14.72 4.55
N ASP A 308 9.28 15.66 5.45
CA ASP A 308 10.63 16.19 5.67
C ASP A 308 11.60 15.10 6.14
N LEU A 309 11.16 14.21 7.04
CA LEU A 309 12.00 13.12 7.52
C LEU A 309 12.38 12.13 6.42
N VAL A 310 11.43 11.76 5.55
CA VAL A 310 11.72 10.87 4.41
C VAL A 310 12.55 11.60 3.37
N HIS A 311 12.20 12.85 3.04
CA HIS A 311 12.92 13.68 2.07
C HIS A 311 14.36 14.02 2.51
N ALA A 312 14.65 14.07 3.80
CA ALA A 312 16.00 14.29 4.30
C ALA A 312 16.93 13.10 4.02
N GLN A 313 16.40 11.89 3.80
CA GLN A 313 17.20 10.70 3.54
C GLN A 313 17.44 10.48 2.04
N PRO A 314 18.68 10.20 1.60
CA PRO A 314 18.99 9.97 0.18
C PRO A 314 18.25 8.75 -0.40
N HIS A 315 17.85 7.81 0.46
CA HIS A 315 17.14 6.58 0.10
C HIS A 315 15.64 6.63 0.44
N GLY A 316 15.13 7.75 0.95
CA GLY A 316 13.70 7.93 1.20
C GLY A 316 12.98 8.33 -0.08
N TRP A 317 12.25 7.44 -0.74
CA TRP A 317 11.70 7.67 -2.08
C TRP A 317 10.44 8.55 -2.10
N GLY A 318 9.69 8.61 -1.01
CA GLY A 318 8.45 9.37 -0.95
C GLY A 318 7.55 9.04 0.22
N SER A 319 6.45 9.78 0.33
CA SER A 319 5.41 9.55 1.33
C SER A 319 4.03 9.57 0.68
N PHE A 320 3.12 8.72 1.14
CA PHE A 320 1.76 8.59 0.61
C PHE A 320 0.74 8.81 1.72
N ILE A 321 -0.03 9.90 1.62
CA ILE A 321 -1.17 10.13 2.53
C ILE A 321 -2.29 9.14 2.20
N TRP A 322 -2.90 8.53 3.21
CA TRP A 322 -3.94 7.52 3.00
C TRP A 322 -5.33 8.15 2.92
N GLU A 323 -6.04 7.90 1.80
CA GLU A 323 -7.41 8.34 1.51
C GLU A 323 -7.69 9.79 1.95
N PRO A 324 -6.92 10.77 1.45
CA PRO A 324 -7.00 12.15 1.93
C PRO A 324 -8.32 12.84 1.58
N THR A 325 -9.19 12.20 0.80
CA THR A 325 -10.56 12.68 0.53
C THR A 325 -11.43 12.65 1.77
N ARG A 326 -11.27 11.65 2.65
CA ARG A 326 -12.19 11.42 3.78
C ARG A 326 -11.66 10.51 4.90
N HIS A 327 -10.35 10.31 5.04
CA HIS A 327 -9.80 9.58 6.18
C HIS A 327 -9.02 10.47 7.14
N GLN A 328 -9.27 10.29 8.44
CA GLN A 328 -8.59 11.01 9.53
C GLN A 328 -8.45 12.50 9.21
N GLU A 329 -7.24 13.05 9.17
CA GLU A 329 -6.99 14.44 8.80
C GLU A 329 -7.06 14.59 7.27
N ALA A 330 -8.28 14.51 6.73
CA ALA A 330 -8.55 14.68 5.30
C ALA A 330 -8.10 16.06 4.81
N ILE A 331 -7.69 16.15 3.55
CA ILE A 331 -7.37 17.43 2.90
C ILE A 331 -8.61 18.11 2.30
N PHE A 332 -9.75 17.42 2.35
CA PHE A 332 -11.05 17.94 1.93
C PHE A 332 -11.94 18.16 3.14
N THR A 333 -12.94 19.01 2.94
CA THR A 333 -14.00 19.31 3.90
C THR A 333 -15.37 18.99 3.29
N ARG A 334 -16.33 18.60 4.13
CA ARG A 334 -17.76 18.55 3.80
C ARG A 334 -18.46 19.58 4.68
N ASN A 335 -19.19 20.52 4.07
CA ASN A 335 -19.86 21.62 4.77
C ASN A 335 -18.92 22.44 5.70
N GLY A 336 -17.67 22.63 5.28
CA GLY A 336 -16.65 23.38 6.05
C GLY A 336 -16.03 22.62 7.23
N ILE A 337 -16.38 21.34 7.43
CA ILE A 337 -15.80 20.46 8.46
C ILE A 337 -14.90 19.43 7.77
N ASN A 338 -13.81 18.99 8.42
CA ASN A 338 -12.95 17.94 7.88
C ASN A 338 -13.77 16.75 7.37
N ALA A 339 -13.54 16.32 6.13
CA ALA A 339 -14.35 15.29 5.49
C ALA A 339 -14.08 13.88 6.02
N GLY A 340 -13.00 13.69 6.77
CA GLY A 340 -12.69 12.45 7.44
C GLY A 340 -13.06 12.48 8.92
N GLU A 341 -12.15 11.99 9.75
CA GLU A 341 -12.39 11.84 11.19
C GLU A 341 -11.67 12.93 12.01
N GLY A 342 -10.97 13.85 11.34
CA GLY A 342 -10.09 14.84 11.95
C GLY A 342 -8.72 14.27 12.39
N PRO A 343 -7.87 15.13 12.99
CA PRO A 343 -6.56 14.72 13.47
C PRO A 343 -6.67 13.64 14.56
N LYS A 344 -5.89 12.58 14.43
CA LYS A 344 -5.77 11.52 15.44
C LYS A 344 -4.56 11.74 16.38
N PRO A 345 -4.57 11.13 17.57
CA PRO A 345 -3.41 11.08 18.47
C PRO A 345 -2.13 10.69 17.72
N ASP A 346 -1.10 11.53 17.83
CA ASP A 346 0.19 11.28 17.19
C ASP A 346 1.18 10.57 18.12
N LEU A 347 0.89 10.56 19.43
CA LEU A 347 1.63 9.82 20.46
C LEU A 347 0.71 8.84 21.19
N LEU A 348 1.23 7.66 21.58
CA LEU A 348 0.47 6.69 22.39
C LEU A 348 -0.02 7.29 23.72
N SER A 349 0.72 8.23 24.30
CA SER A 349 0.33 8.95 25.53
C SER A 349 -0.88 9.86 25.36
N GLN A 350 -1.27 10.21 24.13
CA GLN A 350 -2.45 10.99 23.81
C GLN A 350 -3.69 10.10 23.54
N GLY A 351 -3.53 8.78 23.57
CA GLY A 351 -4.56 7.79 23.20
C GLY A 351 -4.06 6.86 22.10
N ILE A 352 -4.66 5.67 21.91
CA ILE A 352 -4.25 4.72 20.87
C ILE A 352 -4.97 5.05 19.56
N ASN A 353 -4.22 5.17 18.46
CA ASN A 353 -4.79 5.37 17.14
C ASN A 353 -5.29 4.02 16.61
N THR A 354 -6.59 3.95 16.27
CA THR A 354 -7.19 2.77 15.61
C THR A 354 -6.43 2.37 14.36
N ALA A 355 -5.79 3.31 13.64
CA ALA A 355 -5.01 3.04 12.43
C ALA A 355 -3.59 2.51 12.68
N GLU A 356 -3.08 2.54 13.92
CA GLU A 356 -1.84 1.81 14.26
C GLU A 356 -2.06 0.29 14.12
N ALA A 357 -3.31 -0.15 14.26
CA ALA A 357 -3.79 -1.52 14.09
C ALA A 357 -5.31 -1.49 13.83
N PRO A 358 -5.78 -1.24 12.59
CA PRO A 358 -7.20 -1.23 12.26
C PRO A 358 -7.86 -2.53 12.75
N GLY A 359 -8.65 -2.46 13.81
CA GLY A 359 -9.26 -3.62 14.48
C GLY A 359 -8.91 -3.81 15.97
N ALA A 360 -7.91 -3.11 16.52
CA ALA A 360 -7.47 -3.31 17.91
C ALA A 360 -8.40 -2.70 19.00
N VAL A 361 -9.42 -1.95 18.61
CA VAL A 361 -10.32 -1.25 19.54
C VAL A 361 -11.75 -1.77 19.37
N THR A 362 -12.29 -2.36 20.44
CA THR A 362 -13.70 -2.76 20.57
C THR A 362 -14.61 -1.60 20.98
N GLU A 363 -14.10 -0.37 21.09
CA GLU A 363 -14.88 0.80 21.47
C GLU A 363 -15.55 1.40 20.23
N PRO A 364 -16.87 1.63 20.23
CA PRO A 364 -17.51 2.41 19.19
C PRO A 364 -16.90 3.81 19.22
N ASN A 365 -16.31 4.25 18.11
CA ASN A 365 -16.15 5.67 17.84
C ASN A 365 -17.55 6.29 17.91
N THR A 366 -17.95 6.76 19.09
CA THR A 366 -19.06 7.70 19.22
C THR A 366 -18.45 9.05 18.88
N PRO A 367 -18.82 9.68 17.75
CA PRO A 367 -18.37 11.03 17.45
C PRO A 367 -18.71 11.95 18.61
N ALA A 368 -17.80 12.86 18.97
CA ALA A 368 -17.96 13.77 20.11
C ALA A 368 -19.18 14.71 19.98
N ASP A 369 -19.86 14.69 18.83
CA ASP A 369 -21.03 15.49 18.47
C ASP A 369 -22.31 14.65 18.26
N GLY A 370 -22.28 13.32 18.46
CA GLY A 370 -23.47 12.47 18.31
C GLY A 370 -24.05 12.44 16.89
N ALA A 371 -23.34 12.97 15.90
CA ALA A 371 -23.71 12.85 14.50
C ALA A 371 -23.22 11.48 14.01
N THR A 372 -24.14 10.57 13.71
CA THR A 372 -23.81 9.38 12.92
C THR A 372 -23.31 9.89 11.57
N PRO A 373 -22.06 9.56 11.13
CA PRO A 373 -21.63 9.89 9.78
C PRO A 373 -22.68 9.33 8.82
N SER A 374 -23.21 10.14 7.91
CA SER A 374 -24.13 9.64 6.91
C SER A 374 -23.44 8.52 6.14
N ASP A 375 -24.07 7.35 6.04
CA ASP A 375 -23.60 6.22 5.21
C ASP A 375 -23.47 6.56 3.70
N ASP A 376 -23.72 7.81 3.33
CA ASP A 376 -23.51 8.36 2.00
C ASP A 376 -22.17 9.11 1.93
N ASP A 377 -21.18 8.43 1.32
CA ASP A 377 -19.89 8.98 0.92
C ASP A 377 -19.99 9.91 -0.31
N GLY A 378 -21.20 10.20 -0.79
CA GLY A 378 -21.48 11.16 -1.86
C GLY A 378 -21.49 12.63 -1.43
N GLY A 379 -21.97 13.52 -2.30
CA GLY A 379 -22.12 14.95 -1.98
C GLY A 379 -20.89 15.82 -2.27
N ARG A 380 -20.83 17.02 -1.70
CA ARG A 380 -19.82 18.03 -2.01
C ARG A 380 -18.62 17.97 -1.07
N TYR A 381 -17.41 17.90 -1.66
CA TYR A 381 -16.12 17.93 -0.99
C TYR A 381 -15.31 19.14 -1.46
N ASP A 382 -14.98 20.06 -0.55
CA ASP A 382 -14.17 21.24 -0.84
C ASP A 382 -12.75 21.05 -0.31
N ALA A 383 -11.75 21.18 -1.18
CA ALA A 383 -10.35 21.12 -0.80
C ALA A 383 -10.02 22.24 0.19
N ASP A 384 -9.41 21.88 1.32
CA ASP A 384 -9.01 22.84 2.35
C ASP A 384 -7.82 23.68 1.85
N PRO A 385 -7.97 25.02 1.70
CA PRO A 385 -6.90 25.87 1.20
C PRO A 385 -5.60 25.79 2.00
N ALA A 386 -5.67 25.51 3.31
CA ALA A 386 -4.50 25.37 4.16
C ALA A 386 -3.68 24.12 3.78
N PHE A 387 -4.35 22.98 3.56
CA PHE A 387 -3.66 21.77 3.11
C PHE A 387 -3.17 21.88 1.67
N ILE A 388 -3.94 22.51 0.77
CA ILE A 388 -3.48 22.77 -0.60
C ILE A 388 -2.20 23.61 -0.59
N THR A 389 -2.18 24.71 0.18
CA THR A 389 -0.98 25.56 0.32
C THR A 389 0.19 24.81 0.94
N LEU A 390 -0.06 23.94 1.91
CA LEU A 390 0.95 23.11 2.57
C LEU A 390 1.66 22.21 1.56
N TYR A 391 0.91 21.44 0.76
CA TYR A 391 1.46 20.54 -0.24
C TYR A 391 2.17 21.28 -1.37
N GLN A 392 1.66 22.44 -1.80
CA GLN A 392 2.34 23.27 -2.79
C GLN A 392 3.68 23.77 -2.29
N THR A 393 3.75 24.14 -1.01
CA THR A 393 5.00 24.55 -0.35
C THR A 393 5.97 23.40 -0.27
N MET A 394 5.53 22.20 0.15
CA MET A 394 6.37 21.00 0.16
C MET A 394 6.92 20.67 -1.24
N ALA A 395 6.09 20.73 -2.28
CA ALA A 395 6.52 20.46 -3.64
C ALA A 395 7.62 21.44 -4.11
N ARG A 396 7.50 22.73 -3.77
CA ARG A 396 8.54 23.74 -4.04
C ARG A 396 9.82 23.46 -3.25
N ASP A 397 9.70 23.21 -1.95
CA ASP A 397 10.85 22.95 -1.06
C ASP A 397 11.63 21.69 -1.46
N TYR A 398 10.94 20.68 -1.99
CA TYR A 398 11.55 19.44 -2.49
C TYR A 398 12.00 19.52 -3.95
N GLY A 399 11.93 20.70 -4.58
CA GLY A 399 12.38 20.93 -5.96
C GLY A 399 11.58 20.17 -7.02
N LEU A 400 10.29 19.90 -6.75
CA LEU A 400 9.44 19.14 -7.67
C LEU A 400 8.90 20.04 -8.78
N ALA A 401 9.02 19.56 -10.02
CA ALA A 401 8.38 20.19 -11.16
C ALA A 401 6.87 19.91 -11.15
N PRO A 402 6.02 20.84 -11.64
CA PRO A 402 4.60 20.57 -11.81
C PRO A 402 4.39 19.35 -12.71
N VAL A 403 3.56 18.42 -12.26
CA VAL A 403 3.15 17.27 -13.06
C VAL A 403 2.42 17.77 -14.31
N ARG A 404 2.88 17.35 -15.48
CA ARG A 404 2.25 17.71 -16.75
C ARG A 404 1.42 16.52 -17.24
N PRO A 405 0.17 16.75 -17.70
CA PRO A 405 -0.59 15.70 -18.37
C PRO A 405 0.23 15.12 -19.53
N ASN A 406 0.09 13.82 -19.76
CA ASN A 406 0.76 13.19 -20.89
C ASN A 406 0.21 13.78 -22.19
N ARG A 407 0.95 14.70 -22.81
CA ARG A 407 0.67 15.21 -24.16
C ARG A 407 1.07 14.14 -25.18
N ARG A 408 0.29 13.07 -25.32
CA ARG A 408 0.34 12.17 -26.48
C ARG A 408 -1.05 12.22 -27.13
N ARG A 409 -1.23 12.96 -28.23
CA ARG A 409 -0.98 12.59 -29.64
C ARG A 409 -1.70 11.32 -30.05
#